data_AF-A0A924DK03-F1
#
_entry.id   AF-A0A924DK03-F1
#
_cell.length_a   1.000
_cell.length_b   1.000
_cell.length_c   1.000
_cell.angle_alpha   90.00
_cell.angle_beta   90.00
_cell.angle_gamma   90.00
#
_symmetry.space_group_name_H-M   'P 1'
#
loop_
_entity.id
_entity.type
_entity.pdbx_description
1 polymer ?
#
loop_
_entity_poly.entity_id
_entity_poly.type
_entity_poly.pdbx_seq_one_letter_code
_entity_poly.pdbx_strand_id
1 'polypeptide(L)'
;MEFRALEKKYPDFRFYFTSKDELSIADPTAIDQYFSAHSFSHCINCAAYTAVDAAETEKKTAFQINSIAAGYLAAICKKMAVQFIHISTDYVFDGNGITPYKEFYKANPVNMYGETKFQGEQEIIKNNKAALIFRTSWVYSIYGKNFVKTMAKLMTEKDVIGVVNDQVGSPTYAADLADTILTIISDNEPPVAGIYHYCNEGVISWFDFAMEIKRLIGSNCQVNPIATTAYPTPAKRPQYSVLDTSKIRQTFGITIPDWKQSLKKCINKLLPTV
;
A
#
# COMPACT_ATOMS: atom_id res chain seq x y z
N MET A 1 -0.53 -13.64 -2.45
CA MET A 1 -0.56 -12.36 -1.71
C MET A 1 0.25 -12.51 -0.43
N GLU A 2 0.81 -11.43 0.11
CA GLU A 2 1.79 -11.52 1.21
C GLU A 2 1.20 -12.10 2.50
N PHE A 3 -0.04 -11.75 2.88
CA PHE A 3 -0.71 -12.34 4.05
C PHE A 3 -0.78 -13.87 4.00
N ARG A 4 -0.99 -14.46 2.81
CA ARG A 4 -1.02 -15.92 2.65
C ARG A 4 0.35 -16.57 2.92
N ALA A 5 1.45 -15.86 2.62
CA ALA A 5 2.78 -16.35 2.91
C ALA A 5 3.10 -16.33 4.42
N LEU A 6 2.31 -15.62 5.22
CA LEU A 6 2.49 -15.46 6.67
C LEU A 6 1.58 -16.38 7.51
N GLU A 7 0.66 -17.15 6.92
CA GLU A 7 -0.28 -18.01 7.67
C GLU A 7 0.41 -18.90 8.70
N LYS A 8 1.53 -19.54 8.31
CA LYS A 8 2.29 -20.43 9.21
C LYS A 8 2.94 -19.70 10.39
N LYS A 9 3.19 -18.39 10.26
CA LYS A 9 3.79 -17.57 11.32
C LYS A 9 2.74 -17.17 12.38
N TYR A 10 1.46 -17.15 12.01
CA TYR A 10 0.36 -16.74 12.89
C TYR A 10 -0.68 -17.87 13.02
N PRO A 11 -0.34 -18.98 13.70
CA PRO A 11 -1.18 -20.18 13.77
C PRO A 11 -2.50 -19.97 14.53
N ASP A 12 -2.58 -18.93 15.37
CA ASP A 12 -3.78 -18.58 16.13
C ASP A 12 -4.88 -17.92 15.27
N PHE A 13 -4.53 -17.51 14.04
CA PHE A 13 -5.50 -17.01 13.07
C PHE A 13 -5.95 -18.10 12.10
N ARG A 14 -7.27 -18.15 11.89
CA ARG A 14 -7.85 -18.82 10.73
C ARG A 14 -8.08 -17.79 9.62
N PHE A 15 -7.32 -17.91 8.53
CA PHE A 15 -7.40 -16.98 7.41
C PHE A 15 -8.50 -17.36 6.42
N TYR A 16 -9.22 -16.35 5.93
CA TYR A 16 -10.13 -16.45 4.82
C TYR A 16 -9.71 -15.43 3.77
N PHE A 17 -9.45 -15.90 2.55
CA PHE A 17 -9.06 -15.04 1.44
C PHE A 17 -10.17 -15.01 0.41
N THR A 18 -10.49 -13.81 -0.06
CA THR A 18 -11.41 -13.61 -1.16
C THR A 18 -10.77 -12.75 -2.24
N SER A 19 -11.13 -13.07 -3.48
CA SER A 19 -10.87 -12.25 -4.66
C SER A 19 -12.15 -11.53 -5.09
N LYS A 20 -12.04 -10.60 -6.05
CA LYS A 20 -13.21 -9.90 -6.62
C LYS A 20 -14.25 -10.87 -7.22
N ASP A 21 -13.81 -12.04 -7.68
CA ASP A 21 -14.65 -13.03 -8.35
C ASP A 21 -15.39 -13.92 -7.33
N GLU A 22 -14.87 -14.02 -6.10
CA GLU A 22 -15.49 -14.75 -4.97
C GLU A 22 -16.34 -13.82 -4.09
N LEU A 23 -15.86 -12.60 -3.83
CA LEU A 23 -16.55 -11.57 -3.05
C LEU A 23 -16.22 -10.19 -3.63
N SER A 24 -17.10 -9.69 -4.49
CA SER A 24 -16.99 -8.31 -4.97
C SER A 24 -17.37 -7.35 -3.86
N ILE A 25 -16.40 -6.52 -3.42
CA ILE A 25 -16.69 -5.49 -2.41
C ILE A 25 -17.61 -4.38 -2.93
N ALA A 26 -17.88 -4.34 -4.24
CA ALA A 26 -18.84 -3.42 -4.84
C ALA A 26 -20.31 -3.88 -4.66
N ASP A 27 -20.54 -5.10 -4.18
CA ASP A 27 -21.88 -5.66 -3.93
C ASP A 27 -22.13 -5.78 -2.42
N PRO A 28 -22.86 -4.82 -1.82
CA PRO A 28 -23.26 -4.87 -0.42
C PRO A 28 -23.94 -6.18 -0.01
N THR A 29 -24.78 -6.75 -0.88
CA THR A 29 -25.55 -7.96 -0.57
C THR A 29 -24.62 -9.15 -0.41
N ALA A 30 -23.62 -9.28 -1.28
CA ALA A 30 -22.62 -10.34 -1.21
C ALA A 30 -21.79 -10.23 0.08
N ILE A 31 -21.44 -9.00 0.49
CA ILE A 31 -20.73 -8.75 1.75
C ILE A 31 -21.60 -9.16 2.95
N ASP A 32 -22.86 -8.72 3.00
CA ASP A 32 -23.80 -9.07 4.08
C ASP A 32 -23.93 -10.59 4.23
N GLN A 33 -24.10 -11.31 3.11
CA GLN A 33 -24.19 -12.77 3.10
C GLN A 33 -22.89 -13.41 3.59
N TYR A 34 -21.74 -12.92 3.14
CA TYR A 34 -20.44 -13.47 3.50
C TYR A 34 -20.14 -13.32 5.00
N PHE A 35 -20.43 -12.15 5.58
CA PHE A 35 -20.29 -11.87 7.01
C PHE A 35 -21.35 -12.58 7.87
N SER A 36 -22.51 -12.93 7.30
CA SER A 36 -23.53 -13.72 8.03
C SER A 36 -23.20 -15.21 8.05
N ALA A 37 -22.53 -15.72 7.01
CA ALA A 37 -22.13 -17.12 6.90
C ALA A 37 -20.88 -17.48 7.71
N HIS A 38 -20.12 -16.49 8.18
CA HIS A 38 -18.85 -16.68 8.86
C HIS A 38 -18.73 -15.79 10.09
N SER A 39 -17.99 -16.23 11.09
CA SER A 39 -17.59 -15.40 12.22
C SER A 39 -16.16 -14.91 12.00
N PHE A 40 -15.96 -13.60 12.02
CA PHE A 40 -14.66 -12.95 11.90
C PHE A 40 -14.35 -12.16 13.17
N SER A 41 -13.09 -12.13 13.57
CA SER A 41 -12.59 -11.18 14.56
C SER A 41 -11.95 -9.95 13.89
N HIS A 42 -11.41 -10.13 12.67
CA HIS A 42 -10.71 -9.10 11.92
C HIS A 42 -11.12 -9.12 10.45
N CYS A 43 -11.13 -7.96 9.80
CA CYS A 43 -11.31 -7.80 8.36
C CYS A 43 -10.22 -6.86 7.82
N ILE A 44 -9.36 -7.39 6.94
CA ILE A 44 -8.29 -6.61 6.30
C ILE A 44 -8.72 -6.31 4.86
N ASN A 45 -9.08 -5.06 4.59
CA ASN A 45 -9.41 -4.61 3.24
C ASN A 45 -8.15 -4.23 2.45
N CYS A 46 -7.71 -5.16 1.59
CA CYS A 46 -6.65 -4.94 0.60
C CYS A 46 -7.20 -4.59 -0.80
N ALA A 47 -8.52 -4.59 -1.00
CA ALA A 47 -9.12 -4.32 -2.29
C ALA A 47 -9.12 -2.81 -2.59
N ALA A 48 -8.67 -2.46 -3.79
CA ALA A 48 -8.61 -1.09 -4.25
C ALA A 48 -8.57 -1.05 -5.79
N TYR A 49 -9.06 0.04 -6.36
CA TYR A 49 -8.76 0.43 -7.72
C TYR A 49 -7.42 1.16 -7.72
N THR A 50 -6.35 0.47 -8.12
CA THR A 50 -4.96 0.97 -8.03
C THR A 50 -4.36 1.41 -9.36
N ALA A 51 -5.14 1.41 -10.44
CA ALA A 51 -4.69 1.90 -11.74
C ALA A 51 -4.71 3.44 -11.76
N VAL A 52 -3.68 4.06 -11.18
CA VAL A 52 -3.61 5.51 -10.93
C VAL A 52 -3.97 6.35 -12.15
N ASP A 53 -3.39 6.05 -13.32
CA ASP A 53 -3.65 6.82 -14.54
C ASP A 53 -5.08 6.61 -15.07
N ALA A 54 -5.59 5.39 -14.98
CA ALA A 54 -6.95 5.08 -15.43
C ALA A 54 -8.02 5.66 -14.50
N ALA A 55 -7.68 5.92 -13.23
CA ALA A 55 -8.60 6.55 -12.28
C ALA A 55 -9.04 7.96 -12.70
N GLU A 56 -8.22 8.68 -13.50
CA GLU A 56 -8.58 10.01 -14.02
C GLU A 56 -9.80 10.00 -14.94
N THR A 57 -10.01 8.90 -15.66
CA THR A 57 -11.15 8.74 -16.57
C THR A 57 -12.22 7.80 -15.99
N GLU A 58 -11.83 6.74 -15.30
CA GLU A 58 -12.72 5.75 -14.68
C GLU A 58 -13.19 6.15 -13.27
N LYS A 59 -13.51 7.44 -13.08
CA LYS A 59 -13.80 8.04 -11.76
C LYS A 59 -14.86 7.29 -10.99
N LYS A 60 -15.97 6.92 -11.65
CA LYS A 60 -17.10 6.21 -11.01
C LYS A 60 -16.65 4.87 -10.41
N THR A 61 -15.88 4.09 -11.15
CA THR A 61 -15.35 2.80 -10.69
C THR A 61 -14.36 3.01 -9.54
N ALA A 62 -13.46 3.99 -9.66
CA ALA A 62 -12.52 4.33 -8.60
C ALA A 62 -13.26 4.73 -7.30
N PHE A 63 -14.28 5.59 -7.36
CA PHE A 63 -15.10 5.98 -6.20
C PHE A 63 -15.87 4.80 -5.61
N GLN A 64 -16.49 3.96 -6.45
CA GLN A 64 -17.23 2.80 -5.98
C GLN A 64 -16.34 1.87 -5.15
N ILE A 65 -15.14 1.57 -5.63
CA ILE A 65 -14.23 0.61 -5.00
C ILE A 65 -13.44 1.23 -3.84
N ASN A 66 -12.81 2.40 -4.06
CA ASN A 66 -11.90 2.99 -3.08
C ASN A 66 -12.63 3.71 -1.95
N SER A 67 -13.87 4.17 -2.17
CA SER A 67 -14.63 4.95 -1.19
C SER A 67 -15.88 4.23 -0.70
N ILE A 68 -16.88 4.05 -1.55
CA ILE A 68 -18.20 3.56 -1.15
C ILE A 68 -18.12 2.15 -0.53
N ALA A 69 -17.47 1.22 -1.24
CA ALA A 69 -17.27 -0.13 -0.77
C ALA A 69 -16.46 -0.20 0.53
N ALA A 70 -15.44 0.65 0.67
CA ALA A 70 -14.61 0.71 1.87
C ALA A 70 -15.40 1.21 3.09
N GLY A 71 -16.23 2.25 2.90
CA GLY A 71 -17.15 2.74 3.93
C GLY A 71 -18.19 1.70 4.35
N TYR A 72 -18.73 0.95 3.39
CA TYR A 72 -19.66 -0.13 3.67
C TYR A 72 -19.01 -1.28 4.47
N LEU A 73 -17.81 -1.72 4.08
CA LEU A 73 -17.03 -2.71 4.85
C LEU A 73 -16.77 -2.24 6.29
N ALA A 74 -16.45 -0.95 6.48
CA ALA A 74 -16.28 -0.39 7.81
C ALA A 74 -17.59 -0.45 8.63
N ALA A 75 -18.73 -0.13 8.01
CA ALA A 75 -20.04 -0.16 8.65
C ALA A 75 -20.43 -1.58 9.09
N ILE A 76 -20.30 -2.59 8.22
CA ILE A 76 -20.61 -3.97 8.57
C ILE A 76 -19.65 -4.51 9.64
N CYS A 77 -18.36 -4.17 9.57
CA CYS A 77 -17.40 -4.57 10.60
C CYS A 77 -17.78 -4.00 11.96
N LYS A 78 -18.20 -2.73 12.05
CA LYS A 78 -18.71 -2.15 13.29
C LYS A 78 -19.96 -2.87 13.81
N LYS A 79 -20.92 -3.15 12.92
CA LYS A 79 -22.18 -3.86 13.27
C LYS A 79 -21.89 -5.24 13.85
N MET A 80 -20.89 -5.93 13.32
CA MET A 80 -20.52 -7.30 13.68
C MET A 80 -19.40 -7.39 14.74
N ALA A 81 -18.98 -6.26 15.32
CA ALA A 81 -17.86 -6.17 16.26
C ALA A 81 -16.53 -6.78 15.72
N VAL A 82 -16.29 -6.60 14.43
CA VAL A 82 -15.07 -7.02 13.73
C VAL A 82 -14.09 -5.85 13.67
N GLN A 83 -12.83 -6.08 14.06
CA GLN A 83 -11.77 -5.08 13.91
C GLN A 83 -11.49 -4.86 12.41
N PHE A 84 -11.68 -3.63 11.94
CA PHE A 84 -11.48 -3.27 10.54
C PHE A 84 -10.10 -2.68 10.30
N ILE A 85 -9.41 -3.17 9.28
CA ILE A 85 -8.09 -2.71 8.85
C ILE A 85 -8.18 -2.32 7.37
N HIS A 86 -7.70 -1.13 7.01
CA HIS A 86 -7.71 -0.63 5.65
C HIS A 86 -6.35 -0.13 5.20
N ILE A 87 -5.96 -0.45 3.97
CA ILE A 87 -4.74 0.06 3.35
C ILE A 87 -5.07 1.29 2.51
N SER A 88 -4.46 2.42 2.82
CA SER A 88 -4.57 3.68 2.09
C SER A 88 -3.23 4.05 1.44
N THR A 89 -3.05 5.32 1.06
CA THR A 89 -2.00 5.76 0.14
C THR A 89 -1.40 7.10 0.57
N ASP A 90 -0.15 7.37 0.18
CA ASP A 90 0.48 8.70 0.26
C ASP A 90 -0.19 9.73 -0.67
N TYR A 91 -0.90 9.26 -1.70
CA TYR A 91 -1.53 10.13 -2.71
C TYR A 91 -2.70 10.95 -2.15
N VAL A 92 -3.05 10.77 -0.88
CA VAL A 92 -3.96 11.68 -0.15
C VAL A 92 -3.35 13.06 0.09
N PHE A 93 -2.03 13.19 -0.08
CA PHE A 93 -1.31 14.46 0.00
C PHE A 93 -1.06 15.07 -1.39
N ASP A 94 -0.66 16.34 -1.40
CA ASP A 94 -0.52 17.14 -2.63
C ASP A 94 0.81 16.97 -3.35
N GLY A 95 1.79 16.38 -2.67
CA GLY A 95 3.10 16.10 -3.21
C GLY A 95 4.10 17.25 -3.16
N ASN A 96 3.76 18.37 -2.50
CA ASN A 96 4.60 19.58 -2.44
C ASN A 96 5.37 19.72 -1.11
N GLY A 97 5.41 18.66 -0.31
CA GLY A 97 6.06 18.64 0.99
C GLY A 97 7.58 18.85 0.90
N ILE A 98 8.15 19.44 1.93
CA ILE A 98 9.60 19.58 2.14
C ILE A 98 10.09 18.83 3.39
N THR A 99 9.15 18.25 4.14
CA THR A 99 9.40 17.40 5.32
C THR A 99 8.41 16.22 5.29
N PRO A 100 8.72 15.09 5.93
CA PRO A 100 7.85 13.93 5.94
C PRO A 100 6.42 14.28 6.40
N TYR A 101 5.41 13.83 5.65
CA TYR A 101 4.01 14.07 5.97
C TYR A 101 3.62 13.32 7.24
N LYS A 102 3.03 14.03 8.22
CA LYS A 102 2.48 13.45 9.45
C LYS A 102 1.01 13.13 9.28
N GLU A 103 0.47 12.19 10.06
CA GLU A 103 -0.91 11.72 9.92
C GLU A 103 -1.95 12.82 10.10
N PHE A 104 -1.64 13.85 10.90
CA PHE A 104 -2.50 14.99 11.18
C PHE A 104 -2.39 16.12 10.16
N TYR A 105 -1.47 16.03 9.19
CA TYR A 105 -1.40 17.02 8.11
C TYR A 105 -2.67 16.94 7.26
N LYS A 106 -3.14 18.10 6.81
CA LYS A 106 -4.35 18.20 5.99
C LYS A 106 -4.13 17.44 4.67
N ALA A 107 -5.05 16.53 4.35
CA ALA A 107 -5.07 15.87 3.06
C ALA A 107 -5.46 16.86 1.95
N ASN A 108 -4.82 16.74 0.80
CA ASN A 108 -5.08 17.54 -0.39
C ASN A 108 -4.65 16.71 -1.61
N PRO A 109 -5.46 15.73 -2.02
CA PRO A 109 -5.00 14.68 -2.92
C PRO A 109 -4.53 15.22 -4.28
N VAL A 110 -3.38 14.71 -4.76
CA VAL A 110 -2.73 15.20 -5.99
C VAL A 110 -3.41 14.74 -7.29
N ASN A 111 -4.23 13.69 -7.23
CA ASN A 111 -4.89 13.07 -8.39
C ASN A 111 -6.18 12.33 -7.99
N MET A 112 -6.92 11.81 -8.98
CA MET A 112 -8.21 11.16 -8.73
C MET A 112 -8.10 9.87 -7.91
N TYR A 113 -7.04 9.08 -8.10
CA TYR A 113 -6.80 7.91 -7.25
C TYR A 113 -6.66 8.31 -5.78
N GLY A 114 -5.82 9.32 -5.50
CA GLY A 114 -5.66 9.89 -4.17
C GLY A 114 -6.97 10.41 -3.58
N GLU A 115 -7.76 11.13 -4.39
CA GLU A 115 -9.06 11.66 -3.97
C GLU A 115 -10.01 10.54 -3.55
N THR A 116 -10.17 9.52 -4.39
CA THR A 116 -11.07 8.40 -4.08
C THR A 116 -10.63 7.61 -2.85
N LYS A 117 -9.32 7.46 -2.62
CA LYS A 117 -8.76 6.82 -1.42
C LYS A 117 -8.97 7.67 -0.18
N PHE A 118 -8.76 8.98 -0.26
CA PHE A 118 -9.01 9.91 0.85
C PHE A 118 -10.48 9.92 1.25
N GLN A 119 -11.40 9.98 0.28
CA GLN A 119 -12.83 9.89 0.55
C GLN A 119 -13.21 8.54 1.19
N GLY A 120 -12.53 7.46 0.82
CA GLY A 120 -12.65 6.18 1.51
C GLY A 120 -12.23 6.23 2.98
N GLU A 121 -11.12 6.89 3.31
CA GLU A 121 -10.75 7.11 4.72
C GLU A 121 -11.85 7.87 5.48
N GLN A 122 -12.44 8.90 4.87
CA GLN A 122 -13.52 9.67 5.49
C GLN A 122 -14.77 8.81 5.75
N GLU A 123 -15.21 8.02 4.76
CA GLU A 123 -16.35 7.12 4.92
C GLU A 123 -16.06 6.02 5.95
N ILE A 124 -14.84 5.49 6.00
CA ILE A 124 -14.45 4.52 7.04
C ILE A 124 -14.55 5.15 8.42
N ILE A 125 -13.97 6.33 8.65
CA ILE A 125 -13.95 6.98 9.97
C ILE A 125 -15.36 7.35 10.43
N LYS A 126 -16.20 7.82 9.50
CA LYS A 126 -17.61 8.13 9.74
C LYS A 126 -18.38 6.89 10.19
N ASN A 127 -18.17 5.75 9.55
CA ASN A 127 -18.91 4.52 9.83
C ASN A 127 -18.31 3.72 11.00
N ASN A 128 -16.99 3.68 11.17
CA ASN A 128 -16.27 2.90 12.17
C ASN A 128 -15.03 3.63 12.70
N LYS A 129 -15.18 4.32 13.84
CA LYS A 129 -14.08 5.03 14.53
C LYS A 129 -13.02 4.10 15.14
N ALA A 130 -13.29 2.80 15.25
CA ALA A 130 -12.34 1.82 15.76
C ALA A 130 -11.41 1.27 14.65
N ALA A 131 -11.57 1.69 13.40
CA ALA A 131 -10.78 1.20 12.29
C ALA A 131 -9.28 1.58 12.41
N LEU A 132 -8.43 0.70 11.89
CA LEU A 132 -7.01 0.96 11.63
C LEU A 132 -6.84 1.28 10.15
N ILE A 133 -6.26 2.43 9.84
CA ILE A 133 -5.99 2.86 8.46
C ILE A 133 -4.49 3.03 8.29
N PHE A 134 -3.88 2.25 7.40
CA PHE A 134 -2.45 2.32 7.12
C PHE A 134 -2.21 3.01 5.78
N ARG A 135 -1.75 4.27 5.80
CA ARG A 135 -1.27 4.93 4.58
C ARG A 135 0.14 4.44 4.29
N THR A 136 0.37 3.98 3.07
CA THR A 136 1.65 3.47 2.61
C THR A 136 2.00 4.06 1.26
N SER A 137 3.23 3.87 0.79
CA SER A 137 3.67 4.35 -0.51
C SER A 137 4.57 3.35 -1.22
N TRP A 138 4.58 3.44 -2.56
CA TRP A 138 5.53 2.72 -3.42
C TRP A 138 5.59 1.21 -3.13
N VAL A 139 4.40 0.61 -2.96
CA VAL A 139 4.26 -0.79 -2.55
C VAL A 139 4.78 -1.74 -3.63
N TYR A 140 5.64 -2.68 -3.25
CA TYR A 140 6.16 -3.73 -4.12
C TYR A 140 6.10 -5.10 -3.43
N SER A 141 6.09 -6.17 -4.23
CA SER A 141 5.90 -7.55 -3.76
C SER A 141 6.49 -8.55 -4.77
N ILE A 142 6.64 -9.80 -4.34
CA ILE A 142 6.88 -10.91 -5.28
C ILE A 142 5.64 -11.18 -6.18
N TYR A 143 4.45 -10.78 -5.69
CA TYR A 143 3.17 -10.92 -6.36
C TYR A 143 2.81 -9.66 -7.17
N GLY A 144 1.92 -9.84 -8.16
CA GLY A 144 1.38 -8.74 -8.96
C GLY A 144 2.42 -8.07 -9.87
N LYS A 145 2.00 -6.95 -10.48
CA LYS A 145 2.86 -6.03 -11.23
C LYS A 145 3.29 -4.91 -10.28
N ASN A 146 4.56 -4.54 -10.29
CA ASN A 146 5.10 -3.45 -9.48
C ASN A 146 6.43 -2.95 -10.08
N PHE A 147 6.93 -1.84 -9.56
CA PHE A 147 8.14 -1.18 -10.07
C PHE A 147 9.37 -2.10 -10.09
N VAL A 148 9.61 -2.89 -9.05
CA VAL A 148 10.78 -3.79 -8.95
C VAL A 148 10.80 -4.77 -10.13
N LYS A 149 9.67 -5.45 -10.39
CA LYS A 149 9.55 -6.41 -11.49
C LYS A 149 9.65 -5.75 -12.85
N THR A 150 9.07 -4.55 -13.01
CA THR A 150 9.18 -3.77 -14.25
C THR A 150 10.64 -3.39 -14.53
N MET A 151 11.38 -2.90 -13.54
CA MET A 151 12.79 -2.55 -13.68
C MET A 151 13.65 -3.77 -14.01
N ALA A 152 13.49 -4.88 -13.27
CA ALA A 152 14.23 -6.11 -13.52
C ALA A 152 14.02 -6.63 -14.95
N LYS A 153 12.77 -6.60 -15.45
CA LYS A 153 12.44 -6.95 -16.83
C LYS A 153 13.11 -6.01 -17.84
N LEU A 154 12.91 -4.70 -17.70
CA LEU A 154 13.47 -3.71 -18.63
C LEU A 154 15.00 -3.76 -18.68
N MET A 155 15.66 -3.98 -17.53
CA MET A 155 17.12 -4.11 -17.43
C MET A 155 17.67 -5.41 -18.01
N THR A 156 16.81 -6.37 -18.34
CA THR A 156 17.17 -7.59 -19.08
C THR A 156 16.95 -7.39 -20.58
N GLU A 157 15.97 -6.59 -20.97
CA GLU A 157 15.54 -6.41 -22.36
C GLU A 157 16.21 -5.22 -23.08
N LYS A 158 16.78 -4.27 -22.34
CA LYS A 158 17.30 -3.02 -22.88
C LYS A 158 18.70 -2.70 -22.35
N ASP A 159 19.52 -2.14 -23.21
CA ASP A 159 20.85 -1.64 -22.83
C ASP A 159 20.78 -0.32 -22.07
N VAL A 160 19.77 0.52 -22.33
CA VAL A 160 19.61 1.85 -21.72
C VAL A 160 18.15 2.11 -21.36
N ILE A 161 17.92 2.65 -20.15
CA ILE A 161 16.61 3.12 -19.69
C ILE A 161 16.71 4.49 -19.01
N GLY A 162 15.61 5.24 -19.00
CA GLY A 162 15.45 6.48 -18.23
C GLY A 162 14.54 6.26 -17.02
N VAL A 163 14.92 6.76 -15.85
CA VAL A 163 14.13 6.65 -14.61
C VAL A 163 14.05 8.00 -13.91
N VAL A 164 12.84 8.35 -13.45
CA VAL A 164 12.53 9.64 -12.82
C VAL A 164 13.37 9.86 -11.55
N ASN A 165 14.01 11.02 -11.43
CA ASN A 165 14.91 11.36 -10.32
C ASN A 165 14.43 12.57 -9.48
N ASP A 166 13.33 13.21 -9.85
CA ASP A 166 12.75 14.38 -9.17
C ASP A 166 11.43 14.05 -8.42
N GLN A 167 11.14 12.76 -8.22
CA GLN A 167 10.08 12.26 -7.36
C GLN A 167 10.68 11.46 -6.23
N VAL A 168 10.42 11.88 -4.98
CA VAL A 168 11.02 11.35 -3.77
C VAL A 168 9.95 10.71 -2.89
N GLY A 169 10.25 9.55 -2.33
CA GLY A 169 9.35 8.79 -1.46
C GLY A 169 10.10 7.72 -0.67
N SER A 170 9.34 6.74 -0.18
CA SER A 170 9.87 5.62 0.60
C SER A 170 9.25 4.32 0.09
N PRO A 171 10.02 3.42 -0.54
CA PRO A 171 9.50 2.15 -1.02
C PRO A 171 8.99 1.27 0.12
N THR A 172 7.92 0.51 -0.11
CA THR A 172 7.35 -0.39 0.91
C THR A 172 7.27 -1.81 0.39
N TYR A 173 7.98 -2.73 1.05
CA TYR A 173 7.81 -4.15 0.79
C TYR A 173 6.50 -4.61 1.44
N ALA A 174 5.57 -5.08 0.61
CA ALA A 174 4.25 -5.50 1.06
C ALA A 174 4.29 -6.62 2.12
N ALA A 175 5.34 -7.46 2.13
CA ALA A 175 5.50 -8.48 3.16
C ALA A 175 5.77 -7.87 4.54
N ASP A 176 6.58 -6.80 4.63
CA ASP A 176 6.87 -6.16 5.91
C ASP A 176 5.63 -5.41 6.45
N LEU A 177 4.86 -4.77 5.56
CA LEU A 177 3.59 -4.14 5.93
C LEU A 177 2.58 -5.20 6.42
N ALA A 178 2.44 -6.31 5.71
CA ALA A 178 1.54 -7.40 6.10
C ALA A 178 1.94 -8.00 7.46
N ASP A 179 3.23 -8.24 7.68
CA ASP A 179 3.77 -8.77 8.94
C ASP A 179 3.55 -7.79 10.11
N THR A 180 3.73 -6.49 9.86
CA THR A 180 3.45 -5.44 10.84
C THR A 180 1.98 -5.42 11.22
N ILE A 181 1.07 -5.47 10.24
CA ILE A 181 -0.37 -5.51 10.50
C ILE A 181 -0.75 -6.73 11.30
N LEU A 182 -0.26 -7.92 10.92
CA LEU A 182 -0.54 -9.16 11.65
C LEU A 182 0.00 -9.13 13.07
N THR A 183 1.20 -8.57 13.27
CA THR A 183 1.79 -8.38 14.60
C THR A 183 0.91 -7.49 15.49
N ILE A 184 0.45 -6.35 14.96
CA ILE A 184 -0.42 -5.41 15.70
C ILE A 184 -1.73 -6.07 16.11
N ILE A 185 -2.38 -6.83 15.23
CA ILE A 185 -3.69 -7.43 15.52
C ILE A 185 -3.59 -8.77 16.28
N SER A 186 -2.39 -9.36 16.36
CA SER A 186 -2.13 -10.56 17.17
C SER A 186 -1.80 -10.26 18.63
N ASP A 187 -1.63 -8.98 18.97
CA ASP A 187 -1.42 -8.59 20.37
C ASP A 187 -2.67 -8.89 21.21
N ASN A 188 -2.46 -9.17 22.50
CA ASN A 188 -3.55 -9.43 23.44
C ASN A 188 -4.35 -8.15 23.74
N GLU A 189 -3.72 -6.99 23.62
CA GLU A 189 -4.38 -5.70 23.80
C GLU A 189 -5.04 -5.23 22.49
N PRO A 190 -6.30 -4.75 22.54
CA PRO A 190 -6.95 -4.18 21.36
C PRO A 190 -6.10 -3.03 20.77
N PRO A 191 -5.89 -3.01 19.44
CA PRO A 191 -5.04 -2.01 18.84
C PRO A 191 -5.66 -0.62 18.95
N VAL A 192 -4.82 0.39 19.20
CA VAL A 192 -5.26 1.78 19.26
C VAL A 192 -5.73 2.22 17.87
N ALA A 193 -7.03 2.49 17.75
CA ALA A 193 -7.65 2.90 16.49
C ALA A 193 -7.04 4.20 15.92
N GLY A 194 -7.06 4.33 14.59
CA GLY A 194 -6.65 5.56 13.92
C GLY A 194 -5.91 5.34 12.61
N ILE A 195 -5.41 6.46 12.08
CA ILE A 195 -4.57 6.49 10.88
C ILE A 195 -3.10 6.38 11.30
N TYR A 196 -2.35 5.56 10.58
CA TYR A 196 -0.92 5.34 10.75
C TYR A 196 -0.24 5.37 9.39
N HIS A 197 0.96 5.93 9.35
CA HIS A 197 1.83 5.82 8.18
C HIS A 197 2.77 4.61 8.31
N TYR A 198 2.93 3.86 7.22
CA TYR A 198 3.92 2.78 7.14
C TYR A 198 4.60 2.74 5.77
N CYS A 199 5.91 2.95 5.78
CA CYS A 199 6.83 2.65 4.69
C CYS A 199 8.13 2.10 5.27
N ASN A 200 8.94 1.37 4.50
CA ASN A 200 10.27 1.00 4.97
C ASN A 200 11.12 2.27 5.20
N GLU A 201 12.11 2.18 6.09
CA GLU A 201 12.99 3.31 6.39
C GLU A 201 13.83 3.66 5.16
N GLY A 202 14.01 4.96 4.91
CA GLY A 202 14.77 5.50 3.78
C GLY A 202 13.96 6.48 2.93
N VAL A 203 14.65 7.50 2.42
CA VAL A 203 14.08 8.54 1.54
C VAL A 203 14.87 8.54 0.25
N ILE A 204 14.24 8.17 -0.85
CA ILE A 204 14.91 7.93 -2.13
C ILE A 204 14.06 8.39 -3.31
N SER A 205 14.70 8.59 -4.45
CA SER A 205 14.00 8.74 -5.73
C SER A 205 13.69 7.39 -6.39
N TRP A 206 12.86 7.40 -7.44
CA TRP A 206 12.67 6.19 -8.28
C TRP A 206 13.98 5.77 -8.96
N PHE A 207 14.83 6.73 -9.32
CA PHE A 207 16.15 6.48 -9.88
C PHE A 207 17.06 5.74 -8.91
N ASP A 208 17.14 6.20 -7.65
CA ASP A 208 17.90 5.51 -6.59
C ASP A 208 17.38 4.09 -6.37
N PHE A 209 16.06 3.90 -6.41
CA PHE A 209 15.45 2.59 -6.27
C PHE A 209 15.84 1.66 -7.43
N ALA A 210 15.79 2.17 -8.67
CA ALA A 210 16.22 1.45 -9.85
C ALA A 210 17.72 1.10 -9.82
N MET A 211 18.57 2.00 -9.34
CA MET A 211 20.01 1.75 -9.20
C MET A 211 20.31 0.62 -8.21
N GLU A 212 19.59 0.55 -7.09
CA GLU A 212 19.75 -0.57 -6.14
C GLU A 212 19.19 -1.89 -6.70
N ILE A 213 18.08 -1.85 -7.45
CA ILE A 213 17.57 -3.03 -8.17
C ILE A 213 18.63 -3.53 -9.15
N LYS A 214 19.17 -2.64 -10.00
CA LYS A 214 20.24 -2.95 -10.95
C LYS A 214 21.42 -3.62 -10.26
N ARG A 215 21.87 -3.06 -9.14
CA ARG A 215 22.98 -3.58 -8.34
C ARG A 215 22.70 -5.00 -7.83
N LEU A 216 21.49 -5.24 -7.31
CA LEU A 216 21.12 -6.53 -6.72
C LEU A 216 20.92 -7.63 -7.77
N ILE A 217 20.46 -7.29 -8.98
CA ILE A 217 20.31 -8.27 -10.07
C ILE A 217 21.56 -8.43 -10.94
N GLY A 218 22.61 -7.63 -10.71
CA GLY A 218 23.84 -7.67 -11.49
C GLY A 218 23.68 -7.26 -12.96
N SER A 219 22.72 -6.38 -13.29
CA SER A 219 22.50 -5.96 -14.68
C SER A 219 23.53 -4.90 -15.12
N ASN A 220 23.95 -4.99 -16.38
CA ASN A 220 24.80 -4.00 -17.04
C ASN A 220 24.02 -2.85 -17.69
N CYS A 221 22.68 -2.89 -17.68
CA CYS A 221 21.82 -1.86 -18.26
C CYS A 221 22.18 -0.46 -17.73
N GLN A 222 22.38 0.52 -18.62
CA GLN A 222 22.59 1.91 -18.26
C GLN A 222 21.26 2.54 -17.80
N VAL A 223 21.25 3.12 -16.61
CA VAL A 223 20.09 3.80 -16.04
C VAL A 223 20.42 5.29 -15.98
N ASN A 224 19.68 6.10 -16.75
CA ASN A 224 19.88 7.54 -16.79
C ASN A 224 18.80 8.23 -15.96
N PRO A 225 19.15 9.23 -15.12
CA PRO A 225 18.18 10.03 -14.41
C PRO A 225 17.44 10.93 -15.41
N ILE A 226 16.11 10.97 -15.30
CA ILE A 226 15.27 11.90 -16.08
C ILE A 226 14.38 12.72 -15.16
N ALA A 227 13.97 13.90 -15.61
CA ALA A 227 12.96 14.70 -14.92
C ALA A 227 11.56 14.13 -15.18
N THR A 228 10.60 14.42 -14.29
CA THR A 228 9.19 14.04 -14.46
C THR A 228 8.62 14.56 -15.79
N THR A 229 9.06 15.75 -16.24
CA THR A 229 8.65 16.35 -17.51
C THR A 229 9.03 15.53 -18.74
N ALA A 230 10.04 14.67 -18.64
CA ALA A 230 10.47 13.77 -19.72
C ALA A 230 9.65 12.46 -19.76
N TYR A 231 8.75 12.24 -18.79
CA TYR A 231 7.90 11.05 -18.71
C TYR A 231 6.46 11.43 -18.33
N PRO A 232 5.68 12.03 -19.26
CA PRO A 232 4.33 12.48 -18.97
C PRO A 232 3.39 11.30 -18.74
N THR A 233 2.62 11.35 -17.64
CA THR A 233 1.57 10.38 -17.31
C THR A 233 0.22 11.09 -17.18
N PRO A 234 -0.92 10.41 -17.48
CA PRO A 234 -2.24 11.01 -17.33
C PRO A 234 -2.53 11.58 -15.93
N ALA A 235 -2.23 10.82 -14.87
CA ALA A 235 -2.38 11.32 -13.51
C ALA A 235 -1.10 12.05 -13.06
N LYS A 236 -1.27 13.18 -12.38
CA LYS A 236 -0.17 13.90 -11.74
C LYS A 236 0.44 13.03 -10.63
N ARG A 237 1.77 12.93 -10.59
CA ARG A 237 2.50 12.23 -9.53
C ARG A 237 3.06 13.24 -8.52
N PRO A 238 3.07 12.92 -7.21
CA PRO A 238 3.67 13.79 -6.21
C PRO A 238 5.18 13.86 -6.40
N GLN A 239 5.77 15.06 -6.31
CA GLN A 239 7.23 15.21 -6.29
C GLN A 239 7.82 14.76 -4.94
N TYR A 240 7.07 14.92 -3.86
CA TYR A 240 7.46 14.50 -2.53
C TYR A 240 6.35 13.67 -1.88
N SER A 241 6.65 12.45 -1.48
CA SER A 241 5.66 11.48 -0.95
C SER A 241 6.14 10.77 0.33
N VAL A 242 7.14 11.34 1.01
CA VAL A 242 7.71 10.75 2.21
C VAL A 242 6.71 10.85 3.36
N LEU A 243 6.45 9.73 4.03
CA LEU A 243 5.56 9.65 5.18
C LEU A 243 6.38 9.55 6.47
N ASP A 244 6.01 10.32 7.49
CA ASP A 244 6.55 10.18 8.85
C ASP A 244 5.95 8.94 9.52
N THR A 245 6.77 7.94 9.86
CA THR A 245 6.35 6.68 10.49
C THR A 245 6.57 6.66 12.01
N SER A 246 6.79 7.81 12.65
CA SER A 246 7.08 7.86 14.09
C SER A 246 5.89 7.43 14.95
N LYS A 247 4.66 7.77 14.54
CA LYS A 247 3.45 7.43 15.29
C LYS A 247 3.28 5.91 15.44
N ILE A 248 3.35 5.15 14.35
CA ILE A 248 3.16 3.70 14.40
C ILE A 248 4.23 3.01 15.25
N ARG A 249 5.49 3.46 15.16
CA ARG A 249 6.62 2.96 15.97
C ARG A 249 6.39 3.21 17.46
N GLN A 250 5.95 4.41 17.82
CA GLN A 250 5.68 4.78 19.22
C GLN A 250 4.45 4.08 19.79
N THR A 251 3.38 3.97 19.01
CA THR A 251 2.12 3.39 19.48
C THR A 251 2.19 1.87 19.65
N PHE A 252 2.86 1.16 18.75
CA PHE A 252 2.88 -0.30 18.74
C PHE A 252 4.25 -0.92 19.05
N GLY A 253 5.25 -0.11 19.38
CA GLY A 253 6.60 -0.60 19.69
C GLY A 253 7.29 -1.34 18.55
N ILE A 254 6.87 -1.11 17.29
CA ILE A 254 7.40 -1.84 16.13
C ILE A 254 8.72 -1.25 15.63
N THR A 255 9.55 -2.13 15.06
CA THR A 255 10.74 -1.72 14.29
C THR A 255 10.46 -1.87 12.82
N ILE A 256 10.76 -0.82 12.05
CA ILE A 256 10.57 -0.81 10.60
C ILE A 256 11.93 -1.07 9.94
N PRO A 257 12.05 -2.06 9.03
CA PRO A 257 13.33 -2.35 8.40
C PRO A 257 13.71 -1.29 7.35
N ASP A 258 15.01 -1.14 7.13
CA ASP A 258 15.58 -0.34 6.04
C ASP A 258 15.17 -0.91 4.68
N TRP A 259 14.85 -0.01 3.75
CA TRP A 259 14.33 -0.39 2.43
C TRP A 259 15.26 -1.27 1.61
N LYS A 260 16.60 -1.12 1.72
CA LYS A 260 17.54 -1.94 0.96
C LYS A 260 17.52 -3.38 1.46
N GLN A 261 17.40 -3.57 2.78
CA GLN A 261 17.29 -4.90 3.35
C GLN A 261 16.01 -5.60 2.86
N SER A 262 14.89 -4.89 2.85
CA SER A 262 13.61 -5.40 2.37
C SER A 262 13.60 -5.65 0.86
N LEU A 263 14.23 -4.78 0.08
CA LEU A 263 14.39 -4.97 -1.36
C LEU A 263 15.22 -6.22 -1.66
N LYS A 264 16.34 -6.41 -0.95
CA LYS A 264 17.18 -7.60 -1.09
C LYS A 264 16.40 -8.89 -0.78
N LYS A 265 15.58 -8.91 0.29
CA LYS A 265 14.70 -10.04 0.61
C LYS A 265 13.73 -10.33 -0.54
N CYS A 266 13.12 -9.30 -1.10
CA CYS A 266 12.19 -9.44 -2.23
C CYS A 266 12.89 -10.00 -3.49
N ILE A 267 14.04 -9.43 -3.87
CA ILE A 267 14.80 -9.86 -5.05
C ILE A 267 15.28 -11.31 -4.91
N ASN A 268 15.81 -11.71 -3.75
CA ASN A 268 16.23 -13.10 -3.50
C ASN A 268 15.08 -14.11 -3.67
N LYS A 269 13.83 -13.71 -3.37
CA LYS A 269 12.64 -14.55 -3.60
C LYS A 269 12.18 -14.56 -5.07
N LEU A 270 12.39 -13.46 -5.79
CA LEU A 270 12.03 -13.34 -7.21
C LEU A 270 13.01 -14.07 -8.13
N LEU A 271 14.29 -14.02 -7.80
CA LEU A 271 15.40 -14.58 -8.54
C LEU A 271 16.20 -15.44 -7.55
N PRO A 272 15.77 -16.69 -7.27
CA PRO A 272 16.58 -17.59 -6.47
C PRO A 272 17.94 -17.70 -7.16
N THR A 273 19.02 -17.35 -6.46
CA THR A 273 20.38 -17.63 -6.93
C THR A 273 20.45 -19.13 -7.25
N VAL A 274 20.83 -19.46 -8.49
CA VAL A 274 21.10 -20.84 -8.92
C VAL A 274 22.22 -21.43 -8.08
#